data_AF-I3SMK7-F1
#
_entry.id   AF-I3SMK7-F1
#
_cell.length_a   1.000
_cell.length_b   1.000
_cell.length_c   1.000
_cell.angle_alpha   90.00
_cell.angle_beta   90.00
_cell.angle_gamma   90.00
#
_symmetry.space_group_name_H-M   'P 1'
#
loop_
_entity.id
_entity.type
_entity.pdbx_description
1 polymer ?
#
loop_
_entity_poly.entity_id
_entity_poly.type
_entity_poly.pdbx_seq_one_letter_code
_entity_poly.pdbx_strand_id
1 'polypeptide(L)'
;MASKYHVRSNSFPSQSHPSSTRIEQDLRKMKTWEATSTSTSDSITTGLSFLEDLYISLDDLLHMSSTQKAVSHHQGEKFVEELLDGSVKLLDICGITRDTMLQIKENVQSLHSALRRRKGDSSIETSVAEYKFFTKKMKKNVAKLITSLKQMESKFGASSLLNKNQDLVAVITVLREVIAMNLSIFQSLFSFLGWIFIKVKGSKMVESDKVDAKEGNM
;
A
#
# COMPACT_ATOMS: atom_id res chain seq x y z
N MET A 1 64.82 9.90 -32.54
CA MET A 1 63.50 9.27 -32.77
C MET A 1 62.68 9.46 -31.51
N ALA A 2 61.85 10.50 -31.45
CA ALA A 2 61.07 10.82 -30.24
C ALA A 2 59.81 9.95 -30.21
N SER A 3 59.64 9.14 -29.15
CA SER A 3 58.44 8.32 -28.94
C SER A 3 57.25 9.22 -28.60
N LYS A 4 56.26 9.22 -29.49
CA LYS A 4 55.00 9.94 -29.32
C LYS A 4 54.13 9.14 -28.35
N TYR A 5 54.09 9.53 -27.08
CA TYR A 5 53.20 8.91 -26.10
C TYR A 5 51.75 9.25 -26.42
N HIS A 6 50.95 8.23 -26.71
CA HIS A 6 49.51 8.37 -26.90
C HIS A 6 48.85 8.39 -25.51
N VAL A 7 48.50 9.59 -25.03
CA VAL A 7 47.69 9.73 -23.82
C VAL A 7 46.31 9.15 -24.15
N ARG A 8 45.97 8.01 -23.54
CA ARG A 8 44.61 7.45 -23.58
C ARG A 8 43.83 8.07 -22.43
N SER A 9 42.82 8.86 -22.75
CA SER A 9 41.87 9.39 -21.78
C SER A 9 41.08 8.23 -21.19
N ASN A 10 41.25 7.98 -19.89
CA ASN A 10 40.37 7.09 -19.15
C ASN A 10 39.06 7.83 -18.88
N SER A 11 38.04 7.61 -19.71
CA SER A 11 36.68 8.03 -19.37
C SER A 11 36.22 7.23 -18.15
N PHE A 12 36.03 7.91 -17.02
CA PHE A 12 35.32 7.33 -15.88
C PHE A 12 33.95 6.82 -16.35
N PRO A 13 33.46 5.68 -15.84
CA PRO A 13 32.10 5.27 -16.14
C PRO A 13 31.15 6.43 -15.81
N SER A 14 30.30 6.79 -16.77
CA SER A 14 29.33 7.87 -16.63
C SER A 14 28.49 7.60 -15.39
N GLN A 15 28.65 8.47 -14.37
CA GLN A 15 27.85 8.39 -13.15
C GLN A 15 26.38 8.56 -13.51
N SER A 16 25.53 7.65 -13.05
CA SER A 16 24.08 7.75 -13.24
C SER A 16 23.56 9.07 -12.70
N HIS A 17 22.50 9.60 -13.32
CA HIS A 17 21.91 10.86 -12.89
C HIS A 17 21.43 10.76 -11.43
N PRO A 18 21.62 11.80 -10.59
CA PRO A 18 21.31 11.75 -9.15
C PRO A 18 19.88 11.27 -8.82
N SER A 19 18.89 11.67 -9.62
CA SER A 19 17.49 11.23 -9.46
C SER A 19 17.29 9.74 -9.75
N SER A 20 17.96 9.17 -10.77
CA SER A 20 17.93 7.73 -11.05
C SER A 20 18.51 6.93 -9.89
N THR A 21 19.65 7.41 -9.34
CA THR A 21 20.27 6.76 -8.18
C THR A 21 19.38 6.83 -6.93
N ARG A 22 18.68 7.95 -6.73
CA ARG A 22 17.77 8.14 -5.60
C ARG A 22 16.60 7.17 -5.64
N ILE A 23 15.88 7.08 -6.77
CA ILE A 23 14.73 6.18 -6.89
C ILE A 23 15.14 4.70 -6.76
N GLU A 24 16.29 4.31 -7.31
CA GLU A 24 16.83 2.96 -7.13
C GLU A 24 17.17 2.64 -5.67
N GLN A 25 17.64 3.64 -4.91
CA GLN A 25 17.89 3.48 -3.48
C GLN A 25 16.59 3.31 -2.70
N ASP A 26 15.57 4.12 -2.99
CA ASP A 26 14.28 4.06 -2.32
C ASP A 26 13.53 2.76 -2.65
N LEU A 27 13.58 2.30 -3.90
CA LEU A 27 13.09 0.97 -4.31
C LEU A 27 13.80 -0.17 -3.56
N ARG A 28 15.13 -0.10 -3.38
CA ARG A 28 15.87 -1.10 -2.58
C ARG A 28 15.45 -1.10 -1.12
N LYS A 29 15.23 0.07 -0.51
CA LYS A 29 14.70 0.18 0.85
C LYS A 29 13.33 -0.47 0.94
N MET A 30 12.43 -0.21 -0.02
CA MET A 30 11.10 -0.82 -0.05
C MET A 30 11.14 -2.33 -0.23
N LYS A 31 12.00 -2.87 -1.10
CA LYS A 31 12.21 -4.32 -1.23
C LYS A 31 12.72 -4.95 0.07
N THR A 32 13.60 -4.25 0.78
CA THR A 32 14.12 -4.70 2.09
C THR A 32 13.01 -4.68 3.14
N TRP A 33 12.20 -3.63 3.15
CA TRP A 33 11.01 -3.55 4.00
C TRP A 33 10.04 -4.68 3.68
N GLU A 34 9.68 -4.90 2.42
CA GLU A 34 8.77 -5.96 1.99
C GLU A 34 9.23 -7.33 2.51
N ALA A 35 10.52 -7.66 2.34
CA ALA A 35 11.11 -8.92 2.79
C ALA A 35 11.14 -9.10 4.31
N THR A 36 11.22 -8.00 5.07
CA THR A 36 11.29 -8.02 6.54
C THR A 36 9.95 -7.66 7.20
N SER A 37 8.96 -7.26 6.41
CA SER A 37 7.70 -6.73 6.88
C SER A 37 6.88 -7.80 7.57
N THR A 38 6.19 -7.38 8.62
CA THR A 38 5.13 -8.17 9.25
C THR A 38 3.80 -7.49 9.00
N SER A 39 2.69 -8.23 9.04
CA SER A 39 1.33 -7.67 9.02
C SER A 39 0.97 -7.00 10.36
N THR A 40 1.76 -6.00 10.75
CA THR A 40 1.55 -5.16 11.94
C THR A 40 1.28 -3.72 11.52
N SER A 41 0.60 -2.94 12.38
CA SER A 41 0.30 -1.54 12.07
C SER A 41 1.56 -0.73 11.79
N ASP A 42 2.59 -0.89 12.63
CA ASP A 42 3.81 -0.08 12.59
C ASP A 42 4.59 -0.34 11.30
N SER A 43 4.69 -1.61 10.91
CA SER A 43 5.27 -2.04 9.63
C SER A 43 4.53 -1.42 8.44
N ILE A 44 3.19 -1.42 8.45
CA ILE A 44 2.38 -0.83 7.37
C ILE A 44 2.57 0.69 7.33
N THR A 45 2.58 1.38 8.47
CA THR A 45 2.82 2.84 8.52
C THR A 45 4.22 3.21 8.02
N THR A 46 5.22 2.38 8.33
CA THR A 46 6.58 2.53 7.82
C THR A 46 6.60 2.35 6.30
N GLY A 47 5.92 1.32 5.78
CA GLY A 47 5.79 1.10 4.34
C GLY A 47 5.13 2.27 3.60
N LEU A 48 4.07 2.85 4.17
CA LEU A 48 3.42 4.05 3.64
C LEU A 48 4.35 5.28 3.65
N SER A 49 5.21 5.41 4.67
CA SER A 49 6.20 6.49 4.73
C SER A 49 7.29 6.32 3.66
N PHE A 50 7.77 5.09 3.45
CA PHE A 50 8.71 4.81 2.34
C PHE A 50 8.07 5.02 0.97
N LEU A 51 6.77 4.79 0.85
CA LEU A 51 6.04 5.06 -0.38
C LEU A 51 5.98 6.56 -0.68
N GLU A 52 5.81 7.41 0.34
CA GLU A 52 5.90 8.87 0.21
C GLU A 52 7.26 9.29 -0.34
N ASP A 53 8.36 8.84 0.29
CA ASP A 53 9.73 9.10 -0.18
C ASP A 53 9.94 8.65 -1.64
N LEU A 54 9.44 7.45 -1.97
CA LEU A 54 9.51 6.89 -3.32
C LEU A 54 8.77 7.78 -4.33
N TYR A 55 7.58 8.28 -4.00
CA TYR A 55 6.83 9.17 -4.89
C TYR A 55 7.54 10.51 -5.12
N ILE A 56 8.20 11.07 -4.09
CA ILE A 56 9.03 12.27 -4.27
C ILE A 56 10.19 11.98 -5.23
N SER A 57 10.87 10.84 -5.08
CA SER A 57 11.96 10.46 -5.98
C SER A 57 11.48 10.15 -7.42
N LEU A 58 10.27 9.61 -7.56
CA LEU A 58 9.64 9.33 -8.84
C LEU A 58 9.27 10.62 -9.55
N ASP A 59 8.75 11.59 -8.82
CA ASP A 59 8.44 12.92 -9.34
C ASP A 59 9.70 13.58 -9.93
N ASP A 60 10.82 13.55 -9.21
CA ASP A 60 12.12 14.04 -9.69
C ASP A 60 12.54 13.34 -11.00
N LEU A 61 12.36 12.02 -11.09
CA LEU A 61 12.70 11.23 -12.29
C LEU A 61 11.82 11.62 -13.49
N LEU A 62 10.52 11.77 -13.28
CA LEU A 62 9.54 12.09 -14.32
C LEU A 62 9.67 13.54 -14.81
N HIS A 63 10.15 14.46 -13.97
CA HIS A 63 10.42 15.85 -14.35
C HIS A 63 11.70 16.04 -15.17
N MET A 64 12.54 15.02 -15.30
CA MET A 64 13.74 15.11 -16.15
C MET A 64 13.37 15.26 -17.62
N SER A 65 14.02 16.18 -18.32
CA SER A 65 13.81 16.39 -19.76
C SER A 65 14.12 15.15 -20.60
N SER A 66 15.07 14.32 -20.19
CA SER A 66 15.39 13.05 -20.88
C SER A 66 14.25 12.05 -20.74
N THR A 67 13.69 11.90 -19.54
CA THR A 67 12.53 11.03 -19.25
C THR A 67 11.31 11.49 -20.04
N GLN A 68 10.99 12.79 -20.00
CA GLN A 68 9.84 13.34 -20.73
C GLN A 68 9.97 13.13 -22.24
N LYS A 69 11.15 13.38 -22.81
CA LYS A 69 11.41 13.11 -24.24
C LYS A 69 11.23 11.63 -24.55
N ALA A 70 11.84 10.74 -23.78
CA ALA A 70 11.71 9.29 -23.96
C ALA A 70 10.24 8.85 -23.93
N VAL A 71 9.46 9.32 -22.97
CA VAL A 71 8.03 8.95 -22.86
C VAL A 71 7.20 9.54 -24.02
N SER A 72 7.44 10.80 -24.38
CA SER A 72 6.67 11.47 -25.45
C SER A 72 6.82 10.82 -26.83
N HIS A 73 8.01 10.29 -27.15
CA HIS A 73 8.26 9.59 -28.41
C HIS A 73 7.52 8.25 -28.55
N HIS A 74 7.05 7.70 -27.42
CA HIS A 74 6.36 6.41 -27.36
C HIS A 74 4.91 6.56 -26.85
N GLN A 75 4.36 7.77 -26.91
CA GLN A 75 2.97 8.02 -26.56
C GLN A 75 2.03 7.22 -27.48
N GLY A 76 1.05 6.53 -26.89
CA GLY A 76 0.12 5.67 -27.62
C GLY A 76 0.63 4.25 -27.87
N GLU A 77 1.84 3.90 -27.43
CA GLU A 77 2.28 2.50 -27.43
C GLU A 77 1.53 1.70 -26.37
N LYS A 78 1.16 0.47 -26.72
CA LYS A 78 0.30 -0.39 -25.87
C LYS A 78 0.80 -0.53 -24.43
N PHE A 79 2.12 -0.66 -24.21
CA PHE A 79 2.64 -0.81 -22.84
C PHE A 79 2.56 0.51 -22.05
N VAL A 80 2.64 1.67 -22.70
CA VAL A 80 2.47 2.98 -22.02
C VAL A 80 1.03 3.10 -21.56
N GLU A 81 0.09 2.69 -22.42
CA GLU A 81 -1.33 2.67 -22.08
C GLU A 81 -1.62 1.69 -20.93
N GLU A 82 -1.05 0.48 -20.96
CA GLU A 82 -1.16 -0.48 -19.86
C GLU A 82 -0.60 0.09 -18.54
N LEU A 83 0.51 0.82 -18.60
CA LEU A 83 1.14 1.45 -17.44
C LEU A 83 0.25 2.56 -16.85
N LEU A 84 -0.33 3.40 -17.71
CA LEU A 84 -1.25 4.46 -17.33
C LEU A 84 -2.54 3.88 -16.75
N ASP A 85 -3.12 2.85 -17.37
CA ASP A 85 -4.29 2.13 -16.86
C ASP A 85 -4.04 1.53 -15.47
N GLY A 86 -2.86 0.94 -15.24
CA GLY A 86 -2.46 0.50 -13.90
C GLY A 86 -2.34 1.64 -12.89
N SER A 87 -1.78 2.78 -13.31
CA SER A 87 -1.65 3.97 -12.46
C SER A 87 -3.01 4.56 -12.06
N VAL A 88 -3.97 4.62 -12.99
CA VAL A 88 -5.35 5.07 -12.73
C VAL A 88 -6.03 4.13 -11.75
N LYS A 89 -5.94 2.81 -11.97
CA LYS A 89 -6.55 1.85 -11.03
C LYS A 89 -5.91 1.90 -9.65
N LEU A 90 -4.61 2.19 -9.57
CA LEU A 90 -3.94 2.41 -8.30
C LEU A 90 -4.50 3.63 -7.57
N LEU A 91 -4.76 4.73 -8.28
CA LEU A 91 -5.44 5.91 -7.71
C LEU A 91 -6.84 5.57 -7.19
N ASP A 92 -7.61 4.74 -7.90
CA ASP A 92 -8.91 4.25 -7.44
C ASP A 92 -8.77 3.47 -6.12
N ILE A 93 -7.78 2.59 -6.03
CA ILE A 93 -7.50 1.81 -4.81
C ILE A 93 -7.10 2.72 -3.65
N CYS A 94 -6.25 3.74 -3.89
CA CYS A 94 -5.91 4.75 -2.89
C CYS A 94 -7.17 5.45 -2.37
N GLY A 95 -8.07 5.85 -3.27
CA GLY A 95 -9.36 6.45 -2.93
C GLY A 95 -10.22 5.54 -2.05
N ILE A 96 -10.44 4.30 -2.49
CA ILE A 96 -11.24 3.32 -1.75
C ILE A 96 -10.61 3.00 -0.40
N THR A 97 -9.27 2.93 -0.31
CA THR A 97 -8.55 2.69 0.94
C THR A 97 -8.79 3.82 1.93
N ARG A 98 -8.66 5.07 1.49
CA ARG A 98 -8.91 6.25 2.32
C ARG A 98 -10.34 6.26 2.85
N ASP A 99 -11.31 6.03 1.99
CA ASP A 99 -12.73 6.00 2.37
C ASP A 99 -13.05 4.85 3.33
N THR A 100 -12.41 3.70 3.12
CA THR A 100 -12.51 2.54 4.01
C THR A 100 -11.94 2.87 5.39
N MET A 101 -10.77 3.51 5.46
CA MET A 101 -10.15 3.90 6.72
C MET A 101 -10.98 4.95 7.47
N LEU A 102 -11.58 5.91 6.75
CA LEU A 102 -12.50 6.89 7.32
C LEU A 102 -13.73 6.22 7.94
N GLN A 103 -14.37 5.30 7.22
CA GLN A 103 -15.52 4.55 7.74
C GLN A 103 -15.15 3.73 8.99
N ILE A 104 -13.97 3.10 9.01
CA ILE A 104 -13.48 2.37 10.19
C ILE A 104 -13.32 3.34 11.36
N LYS A 105 -12.67 4.48 11.15
CA LYS A 105 -12.46 5.51 12.18
C LYS A 105 -13.78 5.98 12.78
N GLU A 106 -14.75 6.33 11.95
CA GLU A 106 -16.06 6.81 12.37
C GLU A 106 -16.84 5.76 13.17
N ASN A 107 -16.85 4.50 12.72
CA ASN A 107 -17.55 3.42 13.41
C ASN A 107 -16.90 3.09 14.77
N VAL A 108 -15.56 3.06 14.83
CA VAL A 108 -14.83 2.87 16.09
C VAL A 108 -15.09 4.03 17.05
N GLN A 109 -15.06 5.27 16.56
CA GLN A 109 -15.33 6.46 17.37
C GLN A 109 -16.77 6.50 17.89
N SER A 110 -17.75 6.12 17.07
CA SER A 110 -19.15 6.02 17.45
C SER A 110 -19.35 4.99 18.58
N LEU A 111 -18.81 3.78 18.40
CA LEU A 111 -18.85 2.73 19.42
C LEU A 111 -18.18 3.18 20.72
N HIS A 112 -16.98 3.75 20.62
CA HIS A 112 -16.24 4.25 21.78
C HIS A 112 -17.02 5.35 22.52
N SER A 113 -17.67 6.24 21.79
CA SER A 113 -18.50 7.31 22.37
C SER A 113 -19.74 6.75 23.06
N ALA A 114 -20.37 5.71 22.50
CA ALA A 114 -21.49 5.02 23.12
C ALA A 114 -21.09 4.37 24.45
N LEU A 115 -19.95 3.66 24.46
CA LEU A 115 -19.40 3.03 25.66
C LEU A 115 -19.05 4.06 26.76
N ARG A 116 -18.44 5.20 26.38
CA ARG A 116 -18.06 6.25 27.33
C ARG A 116 -19.27 6.90 28.01
N ARG A 117 -20.38 7.10 27.27
CA ARG A 117 -21.55 7.85 27.75
C ARG A 117 -22.36 7.13 28.84
N ARG A 118 -22.03 5.87 29.22
CA ARG A 118 -22.82 5.04 30.17
C ARG A 118 -24.34 5.16 29.95
N LYS A 119 -24.76 5.16 28.68
CA LYS A 119 -26.18 5.10 28.34
C LYS A 119 -26.67 3.69 28.70
N GLY A 120 -27.90 3.53 29.21
CA GLY A 120 -28.39 2.24 29.71
C GLY A 120 -28.15 1.07 28.75
N ASP A 121 -28.06 -0.14 29.28
CA ASP A 121 -27.50 -1.33 28.61
C ASP A 121 -28.01 -1.55 27.17
N SER A 122 -29.31 -1.37 26.93
CA SER A 122 -29.94 -1.48 25.60
C SER A 122 -29.32 -0.56 24.51
N SER A 123 -28.87 0.64 24.88
CA SER A 123 -28.22 1.57 23.94
C SER A 123 -26.80 1.14 23.59
N ILE A 124 -26.10 0.50 24.53
CA ILE A 124 -24.75 -0.04 24.31
C ILE A 124 -24.85 -1.27 23.42
N GLU A 125 -25.78 -2.19 23.70
CA GLU A 125 -26.03 -3.38 22.90
C GLU A 125 -26.32 -3.04 21.44
N THR A 126 -27.15 -2.00 21.20
CA THR A 126 -27.45 -1.51 19.84
C THR A 126 -26.18 -1.05 19.12
N SER A 127 -25.35 -0.23 19.78
CA SER A 127 -24.09 0.28 19.20
C SER A 127 -23.10 -0.84 18.90
N VAL A 128 -23.03 -1.86 19.76
CA VAL A 128 -22.20 -3.06 19.56
C VAL A 128 -22.71 -3.89 18.38
N ALA A 129 -24.03 -4.05 18.25
CA ALA A 129 -24.65 -4.77 17.15
C ALA A 129 -24.39 -4.07 15.79
N GLU A 130 -24.50 -2.74 15.74
CA GLU A 130 -24.18 -1.92 14.57
C GLU A 130 -22.71 -2.08 14.16
N TYR A 131 -21.77 -1.98 15.12
CA TYR A 131 -20.35 -2.20 14.85
C TYR A 131 -20.07 -3.63 14.35
N LYS A 132 -20.74 -4.64 14.92
CA LYS A 132 -20.64 -6.04 14.46
C LYS A 132 -21.19 -6.22 13.05
N PHE A 133 -22.26 -5.51 12.68
CA PHE A 133 -22.76 -5.51 11.31
C PHE A 133 -21.78 -4.82 10.35
N PHE A 134 -21.25 -3.66 10.76
CA PHE A 134 -20.22 -2.93 10.01
C PHE A 134 -18.98 -3.80 9.75
N THR A 135 -18.41 -4.44 10.76
CA THR A 135 -17.23 -5.31 10.61
C THR A 135 -17.48 -6.49 9.68
N LYS A 136 -18.68 -7.09 9.69
CA LYS A 136 -19.09 -8.13 8.73
C LYS A 136 -19.14 -7.59 7.29
N LYS A 137 -19.72 -6.40 7.09
CA LYS A 137 -19.76 -5.74 5.77
C LYS A 137 -18.35 -5.42 5.29
N MET A 138 -17.52 -4.85 6.17
CA MET A 138 -16.17 -4.45 5.84
C MET A 138 -15.28 -5.64 5.49
N LYS A 139 -15.41 -6.77 6.20
CA LYS A 139 -14.70 -8.01 5.86
C LYS A 139 -14.98 -8.46 4.42
N LYS A 140 -16.23 -8.34 3.94
CA LYS A 140 -16.59 -8.66 2.56
C LYS A 140 -15.95 -7.68 1.57
N ASN A 141 -15.92 -6.39 1.90
CA ASN A 141 -15.30 -5.37 1.05
C ASN A 141 -13.78 -5.55 0.95
N VAL A 142 -13.11 -5.79 2.08
CA VAL A 142 -11.67 -6.08 2.15
C VAL A 142 -11.32 -7.31 1.31
N ALA A 143 -12.11 -8.39 1.40
CA ALA A 143 -11.89 -9.57 0.58
C ALA A 143 -11.97 -9.27 -0.93
N LYS A 144 -12.94 -8.42 -1.34
CA LYS A 144 -13.04 -7.96 -2.74
C LYS A 144 -11.82 -7.14 -3.16
N LEU A 145 -11.34 -6.23 -2.31
CA LEU A 145 -10.16 -5.42 -2.60
C LEU A 145 -8.90 -6.28 -2.77
N ILE A 146 -8.70 -7.28 -1.91
CA ILE A 146 -7.60 -8.25 -2.05
C ILE A 146 -7.70 -8.99 -3.39
N THR A 147 -8.90 -9.41 -3.81
CA THR A 147 -9.06 -10.07 -5.12
C THR A 147 -8.80 -9.13 -6.30
N SER A 148 -9.20 -7.87 -6.21
CA SER A 148 -8.93 -6.86 -7.24
C SER A 148 -7.44 -6.55 -7.35
N LEU A 149 -6.72 -6.48 -6.24
CA LEU A 149 -5.26 -6.29 -6.20
C LEU A 149 -4.54 -7.43 -6.92
N LYS A 150 -4.88 -8.69 -6.60
CA LYS A 150 -4.31 -9.88 -7.27
C LYS A 150 -4.59 -9.90 -8.77
N GLN A 151 -5.79 -9.49 -9.16
CA GLN A 151 -6.13 -9.37 -10.59
C GLN A 151 -5.30 -8.29 -11.28
N MET A 152 -4.98 -7.19 -10.59
CA MET A 152 -4.10 -6.14 -11.14
C MET A 152 -2.66 -6.64 -11.28
N GLU A 153 -2.12 -7.27 -10.23
CA GLU A 153 -0.76 -7.81 -10.18
C GLU A 153 -0.48 -8.74 -11.38
N SER A 154 -1.40 -9.67 -11.66
CA SER A 154 -1.26 -10.61 -12.80
C SER A 154 -1.22 -9.94 -14.19
N LYS A 155 -1.74 -8.72 -14.33
CA LYS A 155 -1.77 -7.99 -15.62
C LYS A 155 -0.48 -7.18 -15.84
N PHE A 156 0.16 -6.70 -14.78
CA PHE A 156 1.23 -5.71 -14.86
C PHE A 156 2.61 -6.27 -15.28
N GLY A 157 2.76 -7.59 -15.33
CA GLY A 157 4.01 -8.27 -15.72
C GLY A 157 4.04 -8.87 -17.13
N ALA A 158 2.94 -8.80 -17.89
CA ALA A 158 2.76 -9.64 -19.09
C ALA A 158 3.33 -9.04 -20.39
N SER A 159 3.49 -7.71 -20.49
CA SER A 159 3.94 -7.09 -21.74
C SER A 159 5.46 -7.04 -21.83
N SER A 160 5.96 -7.58 -22.96
CA SER A 160 7.36 -7.59 -23.35
C SER A 160 7.81 -6.24 -23.90
N LEU A 161 8.99 -5.80 -23.48
CA LEU A 161 9.58 -4.50 -23.81
C LEU A 161 10.64 -4.63 -24.93
N LEU A 162 10.43 -5.58 -25.85
CA LEU A 162 11.41 -5.96 -26.87
C LEU A 162 11.68 -4.80 -27.86
N ASN A 163 12.96 -4.57 -28.18
CA ASN A 163 13.42 -3.63 -29.19
C ASN A 163 13.08 -2.14 -28.92
N LYS A 164 13.30 -1.67 -27.68
CA LYS A 164 13.07 -0.27 -27.28
C LYS A 164 14.35 0.38 -26.77
N ASN A 165 14.35 1.71 -26.77
CA ASN A 165 15.44 2.53 -26.26
C ASN A 165 15.75 2.19 -24.79
N GLN A 166 17.04 2.05 -24.47
CA GLN A 166 17.49 1.62 -23.14
C GLN A 166 16.98 2.56 -22.02
N ASP A 167 16.96 3.87 -22.27
CA ASP A 167 16.46 4.87 -21.30
C ASP A 167 14.96 4.71 -21.02
N LEU A 168 14.18 4.42 -22.07
CA LEU A 168 12.74 4.17 -21.93
C LEU A 168 12.48 2.87 -21.15
N VAL A 169 13.23 1.82 -21.47
CA VAL A 169 13.15 0.53 -20.76
C VAL A 169 13.39 0.73 -19.27
N ALA A 170 14.39 1.52 -18.90
CA ALA A 170 14.73 1.81 -17.51
C ALA A 170 13.59 2.54 -16.79
N VAL A 171 13.05 3.60 -17.39
CA VAL A 171 11.92 4.38 -16.81
C VAL A 171 10.68 3.50 -16.60
N ILE A 172 10.31 2.68 -17.60
CA ILE A 172 9.15 1.79 -17.49
C ILE A 172 9.39 0.73 -16.41
N THR A 173 10.60 0.19 -16.32
CA THR A 173 10.95 -0.80 -15.30
C THR A 173 10.76 -0.21 -13.91
N VAL A 174 11.27 1.01 -13.69
CA VAL A 174 11.06 1.75 -12.43
C VAL A 174 9.58 1.94 -12.15
N LEU A 175 8.78 2.43 -13.11
CA LEU A 175 7.34 2.64 -12.93
C LEU A 175 6.59 1.32 -12.60
N ARG A 176 7.01 0.20 -13.20
CA ARG A 176 6.48 -1.13 -12.85
C ARG A 176 6.82 -1.53 -11.42
N GLU A 177 8.04 -1.28 -10.99
CA GLU A 177 8.42 -1.55 -9.61
C GLU A 177 7.64 -0.67 -8.62
N VAL A 178 7.42 0.62 -8.91
CA VAL A 178 6.60 1.49 -8.07
C VAL A 178 5.18 0.96 -7.93
N ILE A 179 4.58 0.49 -9.02
CA ILE A 179 3.22 -0.08 -8.99
C ILE A 179 3.20 -1.39 -8.19
N ALA A 180 4.20 -2.26 -8.36
CA ALA A 180 4.31 -3.49 -7.57
C ALA A 180 4.45 -3.18 -6.05
N MET A 181 5.27 -2.19 -5.70
CA MET A 181 5.47 -1.75 -4.32
C MET A 181 4.17 -1.22 -3.68
N ASN A 182 3.39 -0.45 -4.44
CA ASN A 182 2.07 -0.01 -4.01
C ASN A 182 1.14 -1.21 -3.74
N LEU A 183 1.05 -2.14 -4.68
CA LEU A 183 0.19 -3.33 -4.56
C LEU A 183 0.54 -4.13 -3.29
N SER A 184 1.83 -4.33 -3.03
CA SER A 184 2.33 -5.04 -1.85
C SER A 184 1.91 -4.37 -0.53
N ILE A 185 2.02 -3.03 -0.45
CA ILE A 185 1.57 -2.26 0.73
C ILE A 185 0.07 -2.39 0.92
N PHE A 186 -0.73 -2.17 -0.14
CA PHE A 186 -2.19 -2.26 -0.03
C PHE A 186 -2.64 -3.69 0.33
N GLN A 187 -1.98 -4.71 -0.22
CA GLN A 187 -2.27 -6.10 0.13
C GLN A 187 -1.96 -6.40 1.60
N SER A 188 -0.85 -5.88 2.13
CA SER A 188 -0.49 -5.99 3.54
C SER A 188 -1.51 -5.27 4.43
N LEU A 189 -1.91 -4.05 4.06
CA LEU A 189 -2.93 -3.26 4.76
C LEU A 189 -4.28 -3.98 4.81
N PHE A 190 -4.77 -4.47 3.68
CA PHE A 190 -6.06 -5.15 3.63
C PHE A 190 -6.02 -6.52 4.32
N SER A 191 -4.89 -7.22 4.29
CA SER A 191 -4.72 -8.46 5.05
C SER A 191 -4.79 -8.20 6.56
N PHE A 192 -4.14 -7.13 7.03
CA PHE A 192 -4.21 -6.68 8.41
C PHE A 192 -5.64 -6.28 8.83
N LEU A 193 -6.35 -5.53 8.00
CA LEU A 193 -7.75 -5.18 8.25
C LEU A 193 -8.65 -6.43 8.29
N GLY A 194 -8.46 -7.35 7.34
CA GLY A 194 -9.18 -8.62 7.31
C GLY A 194 -8.98 -9.43 8.59
N TRP A 195 -7.76 -9.44 9.12
CA TRP A 195 -7.43 -10.06 10.40
C TRP A 195 -8.12 -9.39 11.58
N ILE A 196 -8.09 -8.06 11.68
CA ILE A 196 -8.77 -7.30 12.74
C ILE A 196 -10.25 -7.68 12.82
N PHE A 197 -10.92 -7.77 11.66
CA PHE A 197 -12.34 -8.09 11.61
C PHE A 197 -12.67 -9.58 11.90
N ILE A 198 -11.68 -10.48 11.94
CA ILE A 198 -11.88 -11.87 12.38
C ILE A 198 -11.95 -11.97 13.91
N LYS A 199 -11.14 -11.18 14.63
CA LYS A 199 -10.99 -11.27 16.10
C LYS A 199 -12.26 -10.85 16.88
N VAL A 200 -13.16 -10.07 16.27
CA VAL A 200 -14.42 -9.60 16.87
C VAL A 200 -15.41 -10.74 17.19
N LYS A 201 -15.13 -11.99 16.77
CA LYS A 201 -16.03 -13.14 16.97
C LYS A 201 -15.89 -13.84 18.35
N GLY A 202 -14.94 -13.45 19.20
CA GLY A 202 -14.52 -14.26 20.35
C GLY A 202 -14.77 -13.75 21.78
N SER A 203 -15.25 -12.53 22.01
CA SER A 203 -15.44 -12.03 23.39
C SER A 203 -16.83 -12.39 23.92
N LYS A 204 -16.94 -13.50 24.66
CA LYS A 204 -18.04 -13.73 25.59
C LYS A 204 -17.97 -12.64 26.65
N MET A 205 -18.98 -11.75 26.69
CA MET A 205 -19.14 -10.77 27.76
C MET A 205 -19.55 -11.55 29.01
N VAL A 206 -18.81 -11.36 30.10
CA VAL A 206 -18.99 -12.08 31.37
C VAL A 206 -20.41 -11.90 31.88
N GLU A 207 -21.14 -13.01 31.94
CA GLU A 207 -22.38 -13.17 32.67
C GLU A 207 -22.06 -13.02 34.16
N SER A 208 -22.64 -12.01 34.80
CA SER A 208 -22.47 -11.79 36.23
C SER A 208 -23.43 -12.73 36.96
N ASP A 209 -22.91 -13.85 37.45
CA ASP A 209 -23.66 -14.78 38.28
C ASP A 209 -24.08 -14.12 39.59
N LYS A 210 -25.38 -14.23 39.84
CA LYS A 210 -26.09 -13.82 41.03
C LYS A 210 -25.71 -14.79 42.17
N VAL A 211 -24.98 -14.32 43.18
CA VAL A 211 -24.75 -15.10 44.40
C VAL A 211 -25.87 -14.77 45.39
N ASP A 212 -26.74 -15.76 45.57
CA ASP A 212 -27.79 -15.79 46.60
C ASP A 212 -27.19 -15.63 48.00
N ALA A 213 -27.73 -14.68 48.76
CA ALA A 213 -27.52 -14.57 50.19
C ALA A 213 -28.26 -15.71 50.89
N LYS A 214 -27.51 -16.65 51.47
CA LYS A 214 -28.06 -17.62 52.42
C LYS A 214 -27.97 -17.02 53.82
N GLU A 215 -29.08 -16.43 54.22
CA GLU A 215 -29.38 -15.98 55.58
C GLU A 215 -29.32 -17.18 56.53
N GLY A 216 -28.32 -17.20 57.40
CA GLY A 216 -28.22 -18.14 58.51
C GLY A 216 -28.95 -17.54 59.71
N ASN A 217 -30.10 -18.11 60.06
CA ASN A 217 -30.79 -17.82 61.30
C ASN A 217 -30.88 -19.14 62.10
N MET A 218 -30.30 -19.07 63.30
CA MET A 218 -30.52 -19.81 64.55
C MET A 218 -31.06 -21.25 64.50
#